data_AF-A0A450SS12-F1
#
_entry.id   AF-A0A450SS12-F1
#
_cell.length_a   1.000
_cell.length_b   1.000
_cell.length_c   1.000
_cell.angle_alpha   90.00
_cell.angle_beta   90.00
_cell.angle_gamma   90.00
#
_symmetry.space_group_name_H-M   'P 1'
#
loop_
_entity.id
_entity.type
_entity.pdbx_description
1 polymer ?
#
loop_
_entity_poly.entity_id
_entity_poly.type
_entity_poly.pdbx_seq_one_letter_code
_entity_poly.pdbx_strand_id
1 'polypeptide(L)' 'MISSQCHHGIAGIDEIVCPEDTDFAQSGFKMPSVIRATRLAVVTADVLQGAIGSLPEARLGRMRIRGNIARWISGSA' A
#
# COMPACT_ATOMS: atom_id res chain seq x y z
N MET A 1 -6.54 1.43 -0.02
CA MET A 1 -6.55 2.92 0.03
C MET A 1 -5.13 3.40 0.31
N ILE A 2 -4.74 4.57 -0.21
CA ILE A 2 -3.42 5.17 0.05
C ILE A 2 -3.65 6.58 0.60
N SER A 3 -2.84 7.03 1.56
CA SER A 3 -2.93 8.37 2.16
C SER A 3 -1.56 8.91 2.52
N SER A 4 -1.33 10.21 2.40
CA SER A 4 -0.14 10.88 2.95
C SER A 4 -0.20 11.06 4.48
N GLN A 5 -1.36 10.85 5.10
CA GLN A 5 -1.55 10.97 6.54
C GLN A 5 -1.06 9.70 7.27
N CYS A 6 0.26 9.55 7.34
CA CYS A 6 0.92 8.33 7.83
C CYS A 6 0.55 7.96 9.28
N HIS A 7 0.20 8.94 10.12
CA HIS A 7 -0.21 8.73 11.51
C HIS A 7 -1.52 7.93 11.66
N HIS A 8 -2.32 7.81 10.59
CA HIS A 8 -3.52 6.98 10.60
C HIS A 8 -3.21 5.48 10.37
N GLY A 9 -1.98 5.13 10.01
CA GLY A 9 -1.57 3.75 9.72
C GLY A 9 -1.61 2.85 10.96
N ILE A 10 -1.96 1.58 10.75
CA ILE A 10 -1.92 0.54 11.78
C ILE A 10 -0.58 -0.18 11.71
N ALA A 11 0.24 -0.04 12.74
CA ALA A 11 1.55 -0.70 12.80
C ALA A 11 1.43 -2.23 12.65
N GLY A 12 2.33 -2.83 11.86
CA GLY A 12 2.33 -4.28 11.60
C GLY A 12 1.30 -4.76 10.57
N ILE A 13 0.39 -3.89 10.11
CA ILE A 13 -0.62 -4.21 9.10
C ILE A 13 -0.48 -3.30 7.88
N ASP A 14 -0.48 -1.98 8.10
CA ASP A 14 -0.32 -1.00 7.05
C ASP A 14 1.17 -0.76 6.77
N GLU A 15 1.51 -0.39 5.54
CA GLU A 15 2.90 -0.20 5.11
C GLU A 15 3.13 1.25 4.70
N ILE A 16 4.16 1.88 5.28
CA ILE A 16 4.58 3.23 4.93
C ILE A 16 5.69 3.13 3.88
N VAL A 17 5.59 3.95 2.83
CA VAL A 17 6.64 4.13 1.83
C VAL A 17 7.22 5.52 2.03
N CYS A 18 8.52 5.58 2.30
CA CYS A 18 9.25 6.81 2.63
C CYS A 18 10.22 7.20 1.51
N PRO A 19 10.55 8.50 1.34
CA PRO A 19 11.51 8.98 0.33
C PRO A 19 12.88 8.30 0.35
N GLU A 20 13.30 7.80 1.50
CA GLU A 20 14.57 7.09 1.71
C GLU A 20 14.54 5.65 1.17
N ASP A 21 13.35 5.11 0.90
CA ASP A 21 13.21 3.79 0.31
C ASP A 21 13.69 3.81 -1.16
N THR A 22 14.54 2.85 -1.51
CA THR A 22 15.08 2.72 -2.89
C THR A 22 14.02 2.59 -3.98
N ASP A 23 12.81 2.15 -3.63
CA ASP A 23 11.68 1.99 -4.52
C ASP A 23 10.67 3.16 -4.46
N PHE A 24 10.95 4.21 -3.70
CA PHE A 24 10.05 5.36 -3.58
C PHE A 24 9.87 6.09 -4.92
N ALA A 25 10.96 6.32 -5.65
CA ALA A 25 10.94 7.07 -6.90
C ALA A 25 10.00 6.47 -7.97
N GLN A 26 9.90 5.13 -8.03
CA GLN A 26 9.02 4.44 -8.97
C GLN A 26 7.56 4.35 -8.50
N SER A 27 7.29 4.59 -7.21
CA SER A 27 5.93 4.51 -6.64
C SER A 27 4.96 5.55 -7.19
N GLY A 28 5.49 6.68 -7.68
CA GLY A 28 4.69 7.84 -8.07
C GLY A 28 4.21 8.70 -6.89
N PHE A 29 4.57 8.35 -5.65
CA PHE A 29 4.27 9.17 -4.49
C PHE A 29 5.15 10.42 -4.46
N LYS A 30 4.54 11.55 -4.10
CA LYS A 30 5.24 12.84 -3.96
C LYS A 30 5.78 13.08 -2.54
N MET A 31 5.30 12.31 -1.56
CA MET A 31 5.63 12.46 -0.16
C MET A 31 5.39 11.13 0.58
N PRO A 32 5.91 10.95 1.81
CA PRO A 32 5.65 9.76 2.61
C PRO A 32 4.16 9.43 2.63
N SER A 33 3.84 8.17 2.35
CA SER A 33 2.45 7.71 2.22
C SER A 33 2.27 6.33 2.82
N VAL A 34 1.10 6.10 3.41
CA VAL A 34 0.68 4.82 3.97
C VAL A 34 -0.26 4.08 3.03
N ILE A 35 0.07 2.83 2.76
CA ILE A 35 -0.76 1.86 2.04
C ILE A 35 -1.59 1.10 3.08
N ARG A 36 -2.91 1.30 3.02
CA ARG A 36 -3.87 0.77 3.99
C ARG A 36 -4.34 -0.62 3.58
N ALA A 37 -3.76 -1.67 4.16
CA ALA A 37 -4.12 -3.06 3.88
C ALA A 37 -5.53 -3.42 4.36
N THR A 38 -6.02 -2.71 5.40
CA THR A 38 -7.36 -2.86 5.99
C THR A 38 -8.46 -2.10 5.25
N ARG A 39 -8.13 -1.35 4.20
CA ARG A 39 -9.06 -0.49 3.44
C ARG A 39 -9.04 -0.87 1.96
N LEU A 40 -9.62 -2.03 1.67
CA LEU A 40 -9.77 -2.56 0.32
C LEU A 40 -11.15 -2.21 -0.26
N ALA A 41 -11.21 -1.96 -1.56
CA ALA A 41 -12.43 -1.73 -2.29
C ALA A 41 -12.37 -2.52 -3.61
N VAL A 42 -13.50 -3.10 -3.99
CA VAL A 42 -13.68 -3.67 -5.33
C VAL A 42 -14.29 -2.58 -6.18
N VAL A 43 -13.63 -2.26 -7.29
CA VAL A 43 -14.04 -1.20 -8.21
C VAL A 43 -14.02 -1.71 -9.64
N THR A 44 -14.81 -1.09 -10.50
CA THR A 44 -14.81 -1.36 -11.94
C THR A 44 -13.61 -0.67 -12.62
N ALA A 45 -13.22 -1.11 -13.81
CA ALA A 45 -12.02 -0.56 -14.47
C ALA A 45 -12.19 0.91 -14.90
N ASP A 46 -13.41 1.34 -15.20
CA ASP A 46 -13.74 2.70 -15.67
C ASP A 46 -13.52 3.79 -14.62
N VAL A 47 -13.49 3.45 -13.32
CA VAL A 47 -13.17 4.45 -12.28
C VAL A 47 -11.67 4.77 -12.19
N LEU A 48 -10.81 3.98 -12.84
CA LEU A 48 -9.36 4.19 -12.84
C LEU A 48 -8.98 5.21 -13.92
N GLN A 49 -8.66 6.44 -13.52
CA GLN A 49 -8.25 7.51 -14.44
C GLN A 49 -6.84 7.32 -15.03
N GLY A 50 -6.02 6.46 -14.44
CA GLY A 50 -4.66 6.20 -14.87
C GLY A 50 -3.81 5.56 -13.78
N ALA A 51 -2.50 5.48 -14.03
CA ALA A 51 -1.50 5.00 -13.09
C ALA A 51 -0.53 6.14 -12.73
N ILE A 52 -0.16 6.24 -11.45
CA ILE A 52 0.82 7.23 -10.99
C ILE A 52 2.24 6.65 -10.91
N GLY A 53 2.37 5.33 -10.86
CA GLY A 53 3.64 4.64 -10.66
C GLY A 53 3.40 3.15 -10.40
N SER A 54 4.42 2.47 -9.89
CA SER A 54 4.41 1.05 -9.60
C SER A 54 5.22 0.73 -8.35
N LEU A 55 4.86 -0.37 -7.67
CA LEU A 55 5.63 -0.89 -6.55
C LEU A 55 6.28 -2.22 -6.95
N PRO A 56 7.49 -2.52 -6.48
CA PRO A 56 8.19 -3.74 -6.85
C PRO A 56 7.54 -4.95 -6.20
N GLU A 57 7.75 -6.13 -6.78
CA GLU A 57 7.20 -7.39 -6.25
C GLU A 57 7.71 -7.70 -4.84
N ALA A 58 8.93 -7.24 -4.49
CA ALA A 58 9.43 -7.33 -3.13
C ALA A 58 8.49 -6.66 -2.10
N ARG A 59 7.81 -5.56 -2.48
CA ARG A 59 6.87 -4.83 -1.64
C ARG A 59 5.43 -5.36 -1.76
N LEU A 60 4.99 -5.66 -2.97
CA LEU A 60 3.65 -6.20 -3.21
C LEU A 60 3.50 -7.66 -2.76
N GLY A 61 4.59 -8.40 -2.66
CA GLY A 61 4.63 -9.85 -2.50
C GLY A 61 4.01 -10.38 -1.21
N ARG A 62 4.03 -11.72 -1.11
CA ARG A 62 3.39 -12.48 -0.02
C ARG A 62 3.87 -12.11 1.38
N MET A 63 5.10 -11.63 1.54
CA MET A 63 5.66 -11.29 2.85
C MET A 63 5.33 -9.87 3.33
N ARG A 64 4.72 -9.04 2.47
CA ARG A 64 4.44 -7.63 2.75
C ARG A 64 2.97 -7.33 2.48
N ILE A 65 2.64 -6.48 1.50
CA ILE A 65 1.28 -5.94 1.32
C ILE A 65 0.24 -7.07 1.14
N ARG A 66 0.47 -8.01 0.21
CA ARG A 66 -0.45 -9.15 0.01
C ARG A 66 -0.53 -10.06 1.24
N GLY A 67 0.56 -10.23 1.96
CA GLY A 67 0.61 -10.98 3.23
C GLY A 67 -0.22 -10.33 4.33
N ASN A 68 -0.09 -9.02 4.50
CA ASN A 68 -0.83 -8.25 5.48
C ASN A 68 -2.33 -8.23 5.16
N ILE A 69 -2.69 -8.11 3.88
CA ILE A 69 -4.07 -8.25 3.42
C ILE A 69 -4.61 -9.65 3.79
N ALA A 70 -3.89 -10.72 3.45
CA ALA A 70 -4.33 -12.07 3.74
C ALA A 70 -4.50 -12.32 5.25
N ARG A 71 -3.53 -11.87 6.05
CA ARG A 71 -3.55 -11.97 7.52
C ARG A 71 -4.73 -11.22 8.13
N TRP A 72 -5.02 -10.03 7.61
CA TRP A 72 -6.17 -9.24 8.04
C TRP A 72 -7.49 -9.91 7.70
N ILE A 73 -7.66 -10.40 6.46
CA ILE A 73 -8.88 -11.09 6.02
C ILE A 73 -9.10 -12.40 6.80
N SER A 74 -8.03 -13.13 7.13
CA SER A 74 -8.11 -14.37 7.90
C SER A 74 -8.32 -14.16 9.41
N GLY A 75 -8.35 -12.91 9.89
CA GLY A 75 -8.46 -12.60 11.32
C GLY A 75 -7.22 -13.01 12.13
N SER A 76 -6.07 -13.15 11.49
CA SER A 76 -4.81 -13.58 12.11
C SER A 76 -3.84 -12.42 12.35
N ALA A 77 -4.32 -11.18 12.18
CA ALA A 77 -3.55 -9.94 12.23
C ALA A 77 -3.64 -9.25 13.59
#